data_AF-A0A7Y6AAI1-F1
#
_entry.id   AF-A0A7Y6AAI1-F1
#
_cell.length_a   1.000
_cell.length_b   1.000
_cell.length_c   1.000
_cell.angle_alpha   90.00
_cell.angle_beta   90.00
_cell.angle_gamma   90.00
#
_symmetry.space_group_name_H-M   'P 1'
#
loop_
_entity.id
_entity.type
_entity.pdbx_description
1 polymer ?
#
loop_
_entity_poly.entity_id
_entity_poly.type
_entity_poly.pdbx_seq_one_letter_code
_entity_poly.pdbx_strand_id
1 'polypeptide(L)'
;MTTTTTYRTGDYYGDGSTNHIWETHDDNTLIAELYVSTDRHEIMNIQVREAYRGEGHARHLYDTATDQMDIYHAPVAHRSLEGNAFAEAVGGPTVDPYPCDCYGCNEIEED
;
A
#
# COMPACT_ATOMS: atom_id res chain seq x y z
N MET A 1 -11.05 2.57 22.66
CA MET A 1 -11.21 2.63 21.20
C MET A 1 -10.97 1.24 20.69
N THR A 2 -11.96 0.67 20.01
CA THR A 2 -11.87 -0.72 19.51
C THR A 2 -11.79 -0.61 18.00
N THR A 3 -10.58 -0.76 17.47
CA THR A 3 -10.37 -0.80 16.02
C THR A 3 -10.70 -2.18 15.49
N THR A 4 -11.36 -2.24 14.33
CA THR A 4 -11.65 -3.49 13.61
C THR A 4 -11.02 -3.43 12.24
N THR A 5 -10.30 -4.48 11.86
CA THR A 5 -9.74 -4.63 10.51
C THR A 5 -10.63 -5.56 9.69
N THR A 6 -11.09 -5.09 8.53
CA THR A 6 -11.89 -5.86 7.56
C THR A 6 -11.10 -6.12 6.30
N TYR A 7 -11.47 -7.18 5.57
CA TYR A 7 -10.89 -7.55 4.28
C TYR A 7 -12.01 -7.67 3.23
N ARG A 8 -11.74 -7.16 2.03
CA ARG A 8 -12.60 -7.34 0.84
C ARG A 8 -11.77 -7.26 -0.43
N THR A 9 -12.35 -7.68 -1.55
CA THR A 9 -11.83 -7.38 -2.89
C THR A 9 -12.67 -6.29 -3.55
N GLY A 10 -12.05 -5.40 -4.31
CA GLY A 10 -12.78 -4.36 -5.03
C GLY A 10 -11.90 -3.44 -5.87
N ASP A 11 -12.53 -2.44 -6.47
CA ASP A 11 -11.86 -1.42 -7.29
C ASP A 11 -11.25 -0.32 -6.41
N TYR A 12 -10.04 0.12 -6.75
CA TYR A 12 -9.24 1.12 -6.02
C TYR A 12 -9.54 2.57 -6.48
N TYR A 13 -10.07 2.81 -7.70
CA TYR A 13 -10.46 4.15 -8.15
C TYR A 13 -11.57 4.21 -9.22
N GLY A 14 -12.29 3.11 -9.46
CA GLY A 14 -13.16 2.99 -10.63
C GLY A 14 -12.37 2.83 -11.92
N ASP A 15 -11.09 2.45 -11.83
CA ASP A 15 -10.18 2.28 -12.97
C ASP A 15 -10.30 0.90 -13.62
N GLY A 16 -11.15 0.02 -13.06
CA GLY A 16 -11.36 -1.34 -13.52
C GLY A 16 -10.33 -2.33 -12.97
N SER A 17 -9.38 -1.90 -12.15
CA SER A 17 -8.47 -2.80 -11.44
C SER A 17 -9.20 -3.52 -10.30
N THR A 18 -8.77 -4.75 -9.99
CA THR A 18 -9.22 -5.47 -8.80
C THR A 18 -8.08 -5.51 -7.79
N ASN A 19 -8.40 -5.19 -6.54
CA ASN A 19 -7.45 -5.11 -5.45
C ASN A 19 -7.96 -5.92 -4.25
N HIS A 20 -7.03 -6.50 -3.50
CA HIS A 20 -7.22 -6.90 -2.11
C HIS A 20 -7.17 -5.63 -1.25
N ILE A 21 -8.16 -5.48 -0.37
CA ILE A 21 -8.37 -4.25 0.40
C ILE A 21 -8.52 -4.61 1.86
N TRP A 22 -7.63 -4.09 2.69
CA TRP A 22 -7.74 -4.15 4.15
C TRP A 22 -8.08 -2.76 4.67
N GLU A 23 -9.02 -2.70 5.60
CA GLU A 23 -9.55 -1.44 6.13
C GLU A 23 -9.61 -1.50 7.64
N THR A 24 -9.02 -0.53 8.32
CA THR A 24 -9.18 -0.34 9.77
C THR A 24 -10.28 0.67 10.02
N HIS A 25 -11.25 0.27 10.83
CA HIS A 25 -12.37 1.11 11.28
C HIS A 25 -12.28 1.35 12.79
N ASP A 26 -12.49 2.59 13.23
CA ASP A 26 -12.74 2.95 14.63
C ASP A 26 -14.20 3.42 14.75
N ASP A 27 -15.00 2.74 15.56
CA ASP A 27 -16.45 2.97 15.70
C ASP A 27 -17.17 3.15 14.34
N ASN A 28 -16.97 2.20 13.41
CA ASN A 28 -17.46 2.20 12.02
C ASN A 28 -16.95 3.33 11.12
N THR A 29 -16.03 4.15 11.59
CA THR A 29 -15.36 5.16 10.77
C THR A 29 -14.10 4.56 10.16
N LEU A 30 -14.00 4.52 8.84
CA LEU A 30 -12.76 4.12 8.15
C LEU A 30 -11.63 5.08 8.53
N ILE A 31 -10.57 4.60 9.15
CA ILE A 31 -9.43 5.42 9.58
C ILE A 31 -8.13 5.10 8.83
N ALA A 32 -8.01 3.88 8.30
CA ALA A 32 -6.87 3.48 7.49
C ALA A 32 -7.28 2.42 6.46
N GLU A 33 -6.58 2.38 5.34
CA GLU A 33 -6.82 1.44 4.26
C GLU A 33 -5.52 1.07 3.54
N LEU A 34 -5.46 -0.17 3.08
CA LEU A 34 -4.35 -0.77 2.33
C LEU A 34 -4.94 -1.44 1.09
N TYR A 35 -4.44 -1.06 -0.08
CA TYR A 35 -4.80 -1.62 -1.37
C TYR A 35 -3.62 -2.37 -1.96
N VAL A 36 -3.88 -3.61 -2.38
CA VAL A 36 -2.89 -4.48 -2.99
C VAL A 36 -3.46 -5.05 -4.29
N SER A 37 -2.72 -4.91 -5.40
CA SER A 37 -3.13 -5.46 -6.70
C SER A 37 -3.31 -6.97 -6.63
N THR A 38 -4.41 -7.50 -7.18
CA THR A 38 -4.59 -8.97 -7.26
C THR A 38 -3.63 -9.66 -8.22
N ASP A 39 -3.01 -8.91 -9.13
CA ASP A 39 -2.21 -9.48 -10.22
C ASP A 39 -0.74 -9.64 -9.84
N ARG A 40 -0.19 -8.65 -9.15
CA ARG A 40 1.23 -8.60 -8.75
C ARG A 40 1.45 -8.67 -7.25
N HIS A 41 0.37 -8.63 -6.47
CA HIS A 41 0.40 -8.44 -5.02
C HIS A 41 1.20 -7.20 -4.60
N GLU A 42 1.23 -6.20 -5.48
CA GLU A 42 1.91 -4.93 -5.26
C GLU A 42 1.02 -4.02 -4.40
N ILE A 43 1.61 -3.40 -3.38
CA ILE A 43 0.95 -2.36 -2.59
C ILE A 43 0.74 -1.16 -3.50
N MET A 44 -0.51 -0.95 -3.89
CA MET A 44 -0.93 0.17 -4.73
C MET A 44 -1.06 1.44 -3.90
N ASN A 45 -1.47 1.31 -2.64
CA ASN A 45 -1.59 2.42 -1.70
C ASN A 45 -1.75 1.97 -0.27
N ILE A 46 -1.29 2.81 0.63
CA ILE A 46 -1.59 2.71 2.05
C ILE A 46 -1.85 4.11 2.59
N GLN A 47 -3.01 4.30 3.20
CA GLN A 47 -3.43 5.61 3.69
C GLN A 47 -3.97 5.52 5.10
N VAL A 48 -3.60 6.50 5.92
CA VAL A 48 -4.17 6.73 7.25
C VAL A 48 -4.71 8.15 7.29
N ARG A 49 -5.95 8.29 7.78
CA ARG A 49 -6.56 9.60 8.02
C ARG A 49 -5.68 10.42 8.94
N GLU A 50 -5.54 11.71 8.63
CA GLU A 50 -4.56 12.59 9.27
C GLU A 50 -4.62 12.60 10.79
N ALA A 51 -5.83 12.63 11.36
CA ALA A 51 -6.06 12.60 12.80
C ALA A 51 -5.60 11.32 13.51
N TYR A 52 -5.30 10.24 12.77
CA TYR A 52 -4.91 8.93 13.28
C TYR A 52 -3.47 8.54 12.86
N ARG A 53 -2.72 9.45 12.24
CA ARG A 53 -1.35 9.18 11.80
C ARG A 53 -0.41 9.07 13.01
N GLY A 54 0.62 8.23 12.89
CA GLY A 54 1.61 8.01 13.95
C GLY A 54 1.16 7.02 15.04
N GLU A 55 -0.06 6.48 14.95
CA GLU A 55 -0.61 5.53 15.92
C GLU A 55 -0.35 4.05 15.57
N GLY A 56 0.32 3.78 14.44
CA GLY A 56 0.68 2.43 14.01
C GLY A 56 -0.35 1.73 13.11
N HIS A 57 -1.46 2.38 12.72
CA HIS A 57 -2.49 1.77 11.86
C HIS A 57 -1.95 1.25 10.52
N ALA A 58 -1.06 2.02 9.86
CA ALA A 58 -0.42 1.58 8.62
C ALA A 58 0.41 0.30 8.81
N ARG A 59 1.17 0.23 9.91
CA ARG A 59 1.95 -0.95 10.27
C ARG A 59 1.04 -2.14 10.54
N HIS A 60 -0.04 -1.93 11.30
CA HIS A 60 -1.01 -2.97 11.62
C HIS A 60 -1.67 -3.55 10.36
N LEU A 61 -2.06 -2.70 9.40
CA LEU A 61 -2.61 -3.16 8.11
C LEU A 61 -1.60 -3.98 7.32
N TYR A 62 -0.34 -3.51 7.24
CA TYR A 62 0.73 -4.25 6.57
C TYR A 62 0.98 -5.62 7.21
N ASP A 63 1.17 -5.67 8.53
CA ASP A 63 1.39 -6.94 9.25
C ASP A 63 0.21 -7.90 9.05
N THR A 64 -1.03 -7.38 9.13
CA THR A 64 -2.25 -8.18 8.92
C THR A 64 -2.33 -8.77 7.52
N ALA A 65 -1.95 -7.98 6.51
CA ALA A 65 -1.94 -8.44 5.13
C ALA A 65 -0.82 -9.46 4.87
N THR A 66 0.39 -9.24 5.41
CA THR A 66 1.52 -10.17 5.28
C THR A 66 1.28 -11.49 6.02
N ASP A 67 0.49 -11.50 7.09
CA ASP A 67 0.08 -12.72 7.78
C ASP A 67 -0.91 -13.56 6.92
N GLN A 68 -1.56 -12.95 5.93
CA GLN A 68 -2.57 -13.60 5.08
C GLN A 68 -2.04 -13.97 3.69
N MET A 69 -1.13 -13.16 3.12
CA MET A 69 -0.52 -13.41 1.81
C MET A 69 0.80 -12.66 1.65
N ASP A 70 1.63 -13.12 0.71
CA ASP A 70 2.80 -12.36 0.29
C ASP A 70 2.37 -11.09 -0.46
N ILE A 71 2.80 -9.94 0.04
CA ILE A 71 2.61 -8.63 -0.59
C ILE A 71 3.96 -7.94 -0.78
N TYR A 72 4.03 -7.05 -1.76
CA TYR A 72 5.26 -6.43 -2.20
C TYR A 72 5.13 -4.92 -2.22
N HIS A 73 6.16 -4.22 -1.74
CA HIS A 73 6.24 -2.78 -1.98
C HIS A 73 6.37 -2.50 -3.48
N ALA A 74 5.76 -1.41 -3.95
CA ALA A 74 5.96 -0.90 -5.30
C ALA A 74 7.46 -0.69 -5.61
N PRO A 75 7.90 -0.67 -6.88
CA PRO A 75 9.28 -0.35 -7.23
C PRO A 75 9.71 0.99 -6.60
N VAL A 76 10.97 1.10 -6.16
CA VAL A 76 11.47 2.31 -5.44
C VAL A 76 11.15 3.60 -6.20
N ALA A 77 11.34 3.59 -7.53
CA ALA A 77 11.08 4.73 -8.40
C ALA A 77 9.59 5.16 -8.45
N HIS A 78 8.66 4.32 -8.00
CA HIS A 78 7.22 4.57 -8.04
C HIS A 78 6.65 4.96 -6.67
N ARG A 79 7.48 4.99 -5.63
CA ARG A 79 7.05 5.33 -4.28
C ARG A 79 7.06 6.84 -4.10
N SER A 80 6.05 7.37 -3.40
CA SER A 80 6.20 8.72 -2.81
C SER A 80 7.29 8.70 -1.74
N LEU A 81 7.73 9.88 -1.29
CA LEU A 81 8.68 9.99 -0.18
C LEU A 81 8.13 9.30 1.08
N GLU A 82 6.85 9.48 1.40
CA GLU A 82 6.20 8.81 2.52
C GLU A 82 6.10 7.30 2.31
N GLY A 83 5.77 6.86 1.09
CA GLY A 83 5.72 5.44 0.75
C GLY A 83 7.08 4.76 0.88
N ASN A 84 8.16 5.44 0.47
CA ASN A 84 9.51 4.92 0.63
C ASN A 84 9.93 4.87 2.10
N ALA A 85 9.67 5.93 2.87
CA ALA A 85 9.94 5.95 4.30
C ALA A 85 9.17 4.84 5.04
N PHE A 86 7.91 4.58 4.66
CA PHE A 86 7.14 3.47 5.19
C PHE A 86 7.77 2.12 4.83
N ALA A 87 8.12 1.89 3.56
CA ALA A 87 8.74 0.65 3.10
C ALA A 87 10.08 0.36 3.81
N GLU A 88 10.90 1.39 4.04
CA GLU A 88 12.14 1.28 4.81
C GLU A 88 11.87 0.95 6.29
N ALA A 89 10.84 1.54 6.88
CA ALA A 89 10.49 1.34 8.29
C ALA A 89 9.89 -0.05 8.58
N VAL A 90 9.06 -0.59 7.67
CA VAL A 90 8.45 -1.92 7.85
C VAL A 90 9.29 -3.06 7.27
N GLY A 91 10.17 -2.75 6.32
CA GLY A 91 10.95 -3.74 5.57
C GLY A 91 10.08 -4.54 4.59
N GLY A 92 10.56 -5.71 4.19
CA GLY A 92 9.84 -6.60 3.27
C GLY A 92 10.25 -6.45 1.80
N PRO A 93 9.73 -7.34 0.93
CA PRO A 93 10.17 -7.42 -0.45
C PRO A 93 9.59 -6.29 -1.30
N THR A 94 10.32 -5.94 -2.36
CA THR A 94 9.87 -5.03 -3.42
C THR A 94 9.52 -5.85 -4.64
N VAL A 95 8.42 -5.52 -5.32
CA VAL A 95 8.03 -6.23 -6.56
C VAL A 95 9.09 -5.98 -7.63
N ASP A 96 9.26 -6.93 -8.54
CA ASP A 96 10.15 -6.75 -9.69
C ASP A 96 9.77 -5.49 -10.48
N PRO A 97 10.74 -4.79 -11.10
CA PRO A 97 10.45 -3.68 -11.99
C PRO A 97 9.49 -4.09 -13.10
N TYR A 98 8.67 -3.14 -13.56
CA TYR A 98 7.79 -3.38 -14.71
C TYR A 98 8.63 -3.64 -15.98
N PRO A 99 8.23 -4.57 -16.85
CA PRO A 99 9.02 -4.99 -18.02
C PRO A 99 9.19 -3.91 -19.13
N CYS A 100 8.75 -2.66 -18.92
CA CYS A 100 9.07 -1.51 -19.76
C CYS A 100 8.86 -0.18 -19.00
N ASP A 101 9.57 0.87 -19.45
CA ASP A 101 9.40 2.30 -19.13
C ASP A 101 7.92 2.65 -18.86
N CYS A 102 7.54 2.64 -17.59
CA CYS A 102 6.49 3.54 -17.15
C CYS A 102 7.11 4.94 -17.18
N TYR A 103 6.38 5.88 -17.76
CA TYR A 103 6.72 7.29 -18.03
C TYR A 103 7.44 8.10 -16.92
N GLY A 104 7.74 7.54 -15.75
CA GLY A 104 8.55 8.14 -14.68
C GLY A 104 10.05 7.74 -14.68
N CYS A 105 10.53 6.91 -15.60
CA CYS A 105 11.93 6.44 -15.62
C CYS A 105 12.89 7.26 -16.51
N ASN A 106 12.44 8.32 -17.19
CA ASN A 106 13.25 9.07 -18.16
C ASN A 106 13.96 10.34 -17.63
N GLU A 107 14.14 10.51 -16.32
CA GLU A 107 14.98 11.58 -15.76
C GLU A 107 16.23 11.01 -15.08
N ILE A 108 17.11 10.42 -15.89
CA ILE A 108 18.54 10.40 -15.57
C ILE A 108 19.20 11.29 -16.62
N GLU A 109 19.42 12.56 -16.26
CA GLU A 109 20.30 13.45 -17.02
C GLU A 109 21.69 12.79 -17.07
N GLU A 110 22.14 12.44 -18.28
CA GLU A 110 23.52 12.04 -18.53
C GLU A 110 24.40 13.29 -18.52
N ASP A 111 25.35 13.36 -17.56
CA ASP A 111 26.46 14.33 -17.53
C ASP A 111 27.46 14.11 -18.68
#